data_AF-A0A9R1RAX9-F1
#
_entry.id   AF-A0A9R1RAX9-F1
#
_cell.length_a   1.000
_cell.length_b   1.000
_cell.length_c   1.000
_cell.angle_alpha   90.00
_cell.angle_beta   90.00
_cell.angle_gamma   90.00
#
_symmetry.space_group_name_H-M   'P 1'
#
loop_
_entity.id
_entity.type
_entity.pdbx_description
1 polymer ?
#
loop_
_entity_poly.entity_id
_entity_poly.type
_entity_poly.pdbx_seq_one_letter_code
_entity_poly.pdbx_strand_id
1 'polypeptide(L)'
;MSWSMVTRHSRVTCFSSIKVSILQSHTPVISGSVCPASRVQSIKEMPTFFSCGKQLNGGSEEKQRALTEIKETVLHRKHLDSSIDFIGKLVFGFEKGPSVLDAARGSGQPLVDDWDCLKTMVRIFESQCGSLTQYGMKHMRAFANICNNGVSEAEMKEASISACDDYDMGKWSPLVRGHSA
;
A
#
# COMPACT_ATOMS: atom_id res chain seq x y z
N MET A 1 -12.72 51.08 33.10
CA MET A 1 -13.05 49.66 32.83
C MET A 1 -13.09 49.47 31.32
N SER A 2 -12.01 48.97 30.75
CA SER A 2 -11.90 48.62 29.33
C SER A 2 -11.15 47.30 29.27
N TRP A 3 -11.81 46.25 28.80
CA TRP A 3 -11.21 44.93 28.63
C TRP A 3 -10.90 44.75 27.14
N SER A 4 -9.62 44.81 26.79
CA SER A 4 -9.15 44.42 25.47
C SER A 4 -9.01 42.90 25.40
N MET A 5 -9.76 42.28 24.49
CA MET A 5 -9.68 40.85 24.18
C MET A 5 -8.39 40.58 23.39
N VAL A 6 -7.40 39.96 24.03
CA VAL A 6 -6.19 39.48 23.36
C VAL A 6 -6.45 38.04 22.86
N THR A 7 -6.44 37.86 21.55
CA THR A 7 -6.53 36.58 20.87
C THR A 7 -5.27 35.74 21.12
N ARG A 8 -5.43 34.69 21.94
CA ARG A 8 -4.37 33.74 22.27
C ARG A 8 -4.19 32.76 21.11
N HIS A 9 -3.13 32.92 20.32
CA HIS A 9 -2.65 31.89 19.41
C HIS A 9 -2.09 30.71 20.24
N SER A 10 -2.77 29.57 20.20
CA SER A 10 -2.27 28.31 20.76
C SER A 10 -1.13 27.79 19.87
N ARG A 11 0.10 27.89 20.36
CA ARG A 11 1.26 27.15 19.81
C ARG A 11 1.07 25.67 20.11
N VAL A 12 1.00 24.85 19.07
CA VAL A 12 1.12 23.40 19.18
C VAL A 12 2.60 23.07 19.36
N THR A 13 3.01 22.71 20.58
CA THR A 13 4.33 22.18 20.88
C THR A 13 4.34 20.68 20.57
N CYS A 14 5.17 20.27 19.60
CA CYS A 14 5.41 18.87 19.29
C CYS A 14 6.36 18.29 20.35
N PHE A 15 5.86 17.38 21.20
CA PHE A 15 6.70 16.63 22.13
C PHE A 15 7.51 15.59 21.34
N SER A 16 8.82 15.79 21.23
CA SER A 16 9.77 14.72 20.94
C SER A 16 10.51 14.39 22.22
N SER A 17 10.34 13.17 22.72
CA SER A 17 11.17 12.62 23.79
C SER A 17 11.32 11.14 23.52
N ILE A 18 12.52 10.74 23.11
CA ILE A 18 13.25 9.57 23.60
C ILE A 18 14.74 9.91 23.37
N LYS A 19 15.47 10.09 24.47
CA LYS A 19 16.93 10.00 24.53
C LYS A 19 17.26 8.60 25.02
N VAL A 20 18.09 7.86 24.28
CA VAL A 20 18.98 6.85 24.85
C VAL A 20 20.35 7.08 24.23
N SER A 21 21.30 7.45 25.08
CA SER A 21 22.74 7.47 24.81
C SER A 21 23.38 6.32 25.60
N ILE A 22 24.65 5.99 25.28
CA ILE A 22 25.58 4.97 25.84
C ILE A 22 25.78 3.85 24.80
N LEU A 23 26.96 3.52 24.23
CA LEU A 23 28.38 3.66 24.61
C LEU A 23 29.26 3.58 23.33
N GLN A 24 30.37 4.33 23.27
CA GLN A 24 31.45 4.18 22.27
C GLN A 24 32.42 3.06 22.70
N SER A 25 32.83 2.17 21.78
CA SER A 25 34.21 1.67 21.66
C SER A 25 34.46 0.75 20.42
N HIS A 26 35.25 1.29 19.48
CA HIS A 26 36.33 0.69 18.67
C HIS A 26 36.14 -0.44 17.60
N THR A 27 36.33 -0.01 16.33
CA THR A 27 36.98 -0.62 15.12
C THR A 27 36.26 -1.68 14.26
N PRO A 28 36.53 -1.82 12.93
CA PRO A 28 37.33 -1.00 11.99
C PRO A 28 36.49 -0.44 10.82
N VAL A 29 37.08 0.52 10.09
CA VAL A 29 36.53 1.06 8.83
C VAL A 29 36.56 -0.04 7.76
N ILE A 30 35.39 -0.57 7.40
CA ILE A 30 35.16 -1.22 6.10
C ILE A 30 34.73 -0.10 5.16
N SER A 31 35.55 0.23 4.16
CA SER A 31 35.15 1.16 3.11
C SER A 31 34.10 0.51 2.23
N GLY A 32 32.97 1.18 2.08
CA GLY A 32 31.94 0.82 1.10
C GLY A 32 30.53 0.95 1.65
N SER A 33 29.70 1.68 0.92
CA SER A 33 28.24 1.80 1.06
C SER A 33 27.74 2.91 2.00
N VAL A 34 27.73 4.15 1.49
CA VAL A 34 26.76 5.15 1.97
C VAL A 34 25.68 5.27 0.89
N CYS A 35 24.55 4.59 1.08
CA CYS A 35 23.30 5.12 0.56
C CYS A 35 22.98 6.34 1.44
N PRO A 36 22.86 7.56 0.88
CA PRO A 36 22.47 8.70 1.70
C PRO A 36 21.04 8.47 2.17
N ALA A 37 20.87 8.34 3.47
CA ALA A 37 19.58 8.48 4.09
C ALA A 37 19.11 9.94 3.92
N SER A 38 17.81 10.08 3.65
CA SER A 38 17.03 11.33 3.70
C SER A 38 16.93 12.15 2.40
N ARG A 39 15.81 11.98 1.68
CA ARG A 39 14.70 12.96 1.61
C ARG A 39 13.61 12.44 0.66
N VAL A 40 12.56 11.81 1.21
CA VAL A 40 11.38 11.42 0.43
C VAL A 40 10.53 12.67 0.16
N GLN A 41 10.52 13.14 -1.08
CA GLN A 41 9.56 14.13 -1.55
C GLN A 41 8.94 13.63 -2.86
N SER A 42 7.80 12.94 -2.72
CA SER A 42 6.86 12.53 -3.78
C SER A 42 7.14 11.19 -4.50
N ILE A 43 6.03 10.52 -4.85
CA ILE A 43 5.90 9.21 -5.50
C ILE A 43 6.46 9.21 -6.96
N LYS A 44 7.08 10.31 -7.40
CA LYS A 44 7.71 10.42 -8.73
C LYS A 44 9.09 9.75 -8.82
N GLU A 45 9.59 9.17 -7.73
CA GLU A 45 10.93 8.56 -7.66
C GLU A 45 10.97 7.07 -8.07
N MET A 46 10.10 6.59 -8.96
CA MET A 46 10.32 5.30 -9.64
C MET A 46 11.71 5.17 -10.34
N PRO A 47 12.38 6.24 -10.82
CA PRO A 47 13.70 6.13 -11.43
C PRO A 47 14.83 5.76 -10.47
N THR A 48 14.67 5.96 -9.15
CA THR A 48 15.75 5.73 -8.18
C THR A 48 16.00 4.24 -7.91
N PHE A 49 14.96 3.41 -8.01
CA PHE A 49 15.09 1.96 -7.85
C PHE A 49 15.93 1.32 -8.97
N PHE A 50 15.81 1.85 -10.19
CA PHE A 50 16.54 1.34 -11.36
C PHE A 50 18.06 1.62 -11.27
N SER A 51 18.47 2.66 -10.52
CA SER A 51 19.88 2.99 -10.34
C SER A 51 20.60 2.01 -9.38
N CYS A 52 19.87 1.42 -8.42
CA CYS A 52 20.43 0.41 -7.52
C CYS A 52 20.75 -0.92 -8.25
N GLY A 53 19.98 -1.25 -9.30
CA GLY A 53 20.23 -2.44 -10.14
C GLY A 53 21.49 -2.35 -11.02
N LYS A 54 22.09 -1.17 -11.18
CA LYS A 54 23.31 -1.00 -12.00
C LYS A 54 24.61 -1.20 -11.22
N GLN A 55 24.55 -1.37 -9.89
CA GLN A 55 25.73 -1.50 -9.04
C GLN A 55 25.64 -2.69 -8.08
N LEU A 56 25.03 -3.79 -8.53
CA LEU A 56 25.23 -5.08 -7.88
C LEU A 56 26.53 -5.70 -8.42
N ASN A 57 27.65 -5.40 -7.77
CA ASN A 57 28.89 -6.16 -7.89
C ASN A 57 28.79 -7.49 -7.10
N GLY A 58 27.62 -8.11 -7.12
CA GLY A 58 27.34 -9.43 -6.53
C GLY A 58 27.54 -10.51 -7.60
N GLY A 59 27.91 -11.72 -7.18
CA GLY A 59 28.07 -12.85 -8.09
C GLY A 59 26.82 -13.07 -8.95
N SER A 60 26.98 -13.73 -10.10
CA SER A 60 25.90 -13.99 -11.08
C SER A 60 24.60 -14.48 -10.42
N GLU A 61 24.71 -15.32 -9.38
CA GLU A 61 23.57 -15.85 -8.64
C GLU A 61 22.83 -14.83 -7.77
N GLU A 62 23.53 -13.92 -7.09
CA GLU A 62 22.90 -12.90 -6.24
C GLU A 62 22.15 -11.89 -7.11
N LYS A 63 22.75 -11.51 -8.24
CA LYS A 63 22.10 -10.70 -9.26
C LYS A 63 20.86 -11.40 -9.83
N GLN A 64 20.94 -12.70 -10.13
CA GLN A 64 19.79 -13.46 -10.61
C GLN A 64 18.67 -13.55 -9.56
N ARG A 65 19.01 -13.79 -8.29
CA ARG A 65 18.05 -13.79 -7.18
C ARG A 65 17.35 -12.44 -7.04
N ALA A 66 18.10 -11.34 -7.04
CA ALA A 66 17.56 -9.99 -6.98
C ALA A 66 16.63 -9.68 -8.18
N LEU A 67 17.01 -10.09 -9.38
CA LEU A 67 16.17 -9.92 -10.58
C LEU A 67 14.87 -10.72 -10.50
N THR A 68 14.92 -11.95 -10.00
CA THR A 68 13.73 -12.78 -9.78
C THR A 68 12.79 -12.14 -8.76
N GLU A 69 13.31 -11.65 -7.64
CA GLU A 69 12.49 -10.99 -6.61
C GLU A 69 11.81 -9.72 -7.14
N ILE A 70 12.53 -8.91 -7.93
CA ILE A 70 11.97 -7.73 -8.60
C ILE A 70 10.85 -8.15 -9.55
N LYS A 71 11.08 -9.17 -10.37
CA LYS A 71 10.09 -9.68 -11.34
C LYS A 71 8.83 -10.15 -10.62
N GLU A 72 8.96 -10.98 -9.59
CA GLU A 72 7.83 -11.47 -8.79
C GLU A 72 7.04 -10.33 -8.14
N THR A 73 7.74 -9.32 -7.62
CA THR A 73 7.10 -8.15 -7.01
C THR A 73 6.31 -7.34 -8.04
N VAL A 74 6.89 -7.10 -9.21
CA VAL A 74 6.20 -6.36 -10.30
C VAL A 74 4.99 -7.14 -10.80
N LEU A 75 5.10 -8.46 -10.96
CA LEU A 75 3.98 -9.31 -11.37
C LEU A 75 2.85 -9.27 -10.34
N HIS A 76 3.18 -9.37 -9.06
CA HIS A 76 2.17 -9.29 -7.99
C HIS A 76 1.49 -7.91 -7.95
N ARG A 77 2.24 -6.80 -8.11
CA ARG A 77 1.65 -5.46 -8.19
C ARG A 77 0.70 -5.32 -9.38
N LYS A 78 1.10 -5.82 -10.55
CA LYS A 78 0.27 -5.82 -11.75
C LYS A 78 -1.02 -6.62 -11.54
N HIS A 79 -0.90 -7.79 -10.91
CA HIS A 79 -2.05 -8.63 -10.54
C HIS A 79 -3.04 -7.86 -9.67
N LEU A 80 -2.57 -7.25 -8.58
CA LEU A 80 -3.43 -6.44 -7.69
C LEU A 80 -4.15 -5.31 -8.44
N ASP A 81 -3.42 -4.57 -9.29
CA ASP A 81 -4.01 -3.49 -10.10
C ASP A 81 -5.09 -4.02 -11.06
N SER A 82 -4.81 -5.11 -11.79
CA SER A 82 -5.73 -5.67 -12.78
C SER A 82 -6.95 -6.33 -12.15
N SER A 83 -6.78 -7.05 -11.04
CA SER A 83 -7.88 -7.76 -10.39
C SER A 83 -8.87 -6.78 -9.78
N ILE A 84 -8.41 -5.69 -9.16
CA ILE A 84 -9.30 -4.69 -8.58
C ILE A 84 -10.07 -3.92 -9.65
N ASP A 85 -9.40 -3.53 -10.75
CA ASP A 85 -10.06 -2.94 -11.92
C ASP A 85 -11.13 -3.89 -12.51
N PHE A 86 -10.81 -5.17 -12.63
CA PHE A 86 -11.75 -6.16 -13.16
C PHE A 86 -12.93 -6.41 -12.23
N ILE A 87 -12.71 -6.50 -10.91
CA ILE A 87 -13.78 -6.57 -9.91
C ILE A 87 -14.73 -5.37 -10.06
N GLY A 88 -14.18 -4.15 -10.19
CA GLY A 88 -15.00 -2.96 -10.43
C GLY A 88 -15.88 -3.06 -11.68
N LYS A 89 -15.34 -3.63 -12.76
CA LYS A 89 -16.09 -3.87 -14.00
C LYS A 89 -17.17 -4.93 -13.83
N LEU A 90 -16.93 -5.96 -13.02
CA LEU A 90 -17.92 -7.01 -12.74
C LEU A 90 -19.09 -6.49 -11.90
N VAL A 91 -18.81 -5.71 -10.84
CA VAL A 91 -19.86 -5.28 -9.90
C VAL A 91 -20.58 -3.99 -10.32
N PHE A 92 -19.93 -3.10 -11.06
CA PHE A 92 -20.51 -1.81 -11.49
C PHE A 92 -20.67 -1.67 -13.01
N GLY A 93 -20.25 -2.68 -13.78
CA GLY A 93 -20.22 -2.67 -15.23
C GLY A 93 -18.96 -2.03 -15.82
N PHE A 94 -18.68 -2.36 -17.09
CA PHE A 94 -17.43 -1.97 -17.77
C PHE A 94 -17.24 -0.47 -17.95
N GLU A 95 -18.33 0.29 -18.10
CA GLU A 95 -18.26 1.75 -18.30
C GLU A 95 -18.08 2.50 -16.98
N LYS A 96 -18.84 2.12 -15.94
CA LYS A 96 -18.88 2.85 -14.67
C LYS A 96 -17.86 2.35 -13.66
N GLY A 97 -17.46 1.08 -13.72
CA GLY A 97 -16.55 0.44 -12.77
C GLY A 97 -15.30 1.26 -12.45
N PRO A 98 -14.45 1.57 -13.44
CA PRO A 98 -13.23 2.35 -13.19
C PRO A 98 -13.52 3.71 -12.55
N SER A 99 -14.58 4.40 -13.01
CA SER A 99 -14.96 5.71 -12.49
C SER A 99 -15.46 5.65 -11.04
N VAL A 100 -16.20 4.61 -10.67
CA VAL A 100 -16.70 4.40 -9.30
C VAL A 100 -15.56 4.04 -8.36
N LEU A 101 -14.63 3.18 -8.77
CA LEU A 101 -13.50 2.78 -7.93
C LEU A 101 -12.56 3.96 -7.61
N ASP A 102 -12.35 4.87 -8.57
CA ASP A 102 -11.45 6.01 -8.42
C ASP A 102 -12.11 7.25 -7.79
N ALA A 103 -13.44 7.25 -7.64
CA ALA A 103 -14.20 8.39 -7.15
C ALA A 103 -13.70 8.87 -5.77
N ALA A 104 -13.38 10.16 -5.68
CA ALA A 104 -13.04 10.81 -4.42
C ALA A 104 -14.28 11.46 -3.80
N ARG A 105 -14.45 11.29 -2.48
CA ARG A 105 -15.51 11.97 -1.74
C ARG A 105 -15.15 13.44 -1.50
N GLY A 106 -16.18 14.25 -1.27
CA GLY A 106 -16.01 15.67 -0.94
C GLY A 106 -15.12 15.87 0.29
N SER A 107 -14.46 17.02 0.37
CA SER A 107 -13.58 17.34 1.50
C SER A 107 -14.34 17.29 2.83
N GLY A 108 -13.74 16.67 3.84
CA GLY A 108 -14.33 16.52 5.17
C GLY A 108 -15.27 15.32 5.33
N GLN A 109 -15.57 14.58 4.26
CA GLN A 109 -16.30 13.31 4.36
C GLN A 109 -15.36 12.16 4.74
N PRO A 110 -15.83 11.15 5.49
CA PRO A 110 -15.05 9.94 5.78
C PRO A 110 -14.80 9.14 4.49
N LEU A 111 -13.73 8.34 4.46
CA LEU A 111 -13.40 7.50 3.30
C LEU A 111 -14.51 6.46 3.05
N VAL A 112 -14.95 5.81 4.11
CA VAL A 112 -15.99 4.78 4.10
C VAL A 112 -17.03 5.08 5.18
N ASP A 113 -18.29 4.76 4.91
CA ASP A 113 -19.37 4.90 5.89
C ASP A 113 -19.41 3.72 6.88
N ASP A 114 -19.06 2.52 6.41
CA ASP A 114 -18.96 1.29 7.20
C ASP A 114 -17.53 0.71 7.17
N TRP A 115 -16.84 0.83 8.30
CA TRP A 115 -15.47 0.32 8.46
C TRP A 115 -15.40 -1.20 8.55
N ASP A 116 -16.45 -1.87 8.99
CA ASP A 116 -16.47 -3.32 9.07
C ASP A 116 -16.72 -3.92 7.69
N CYS A 117 -17.57 -3.29 6.86
CA CYS A 117 -17.64 -3.60 5.43
C CYS A 117 -16.25 -3.51 4.78
N LEU A 118 -15.51 -2.41 5.00
CA LEU A 118 -14.19 -2.23 4.39
C LEU A 118 -13.24 -3.39 4.74
N LYS A 119 -13.17 -3.78 6.02
CA LYS A 119 -12.34 -4.90 6.46
C LYS A 119 -12.78 -6.21 5.81
N THR A 120 -14.08 -6.46 5.75
CA THR A 120 -14.62 -7.69 5.15
C THR A 120 -14.31 -7.78 3.66
N MET A 121 -14.50 -6.69 2.89
CA MET A 121 -14.17 -6.67 1.45
C MET A 121 -12.68 -6.91 1.21
N VAL A 122 -11.82 -6.32 2.04
CA VAL A 122 -10.37 -6.57 2.00
C VAL A 122 -10.04 -8.04 2.28
N ARG A 123 -10.64 -8.64 3.32
CA ARG A 123 -10.41 -10.07 3.66
C ARG A 123 -10.88 -11.00 2.55
N ILE A 124 -12.05 -10.73 1.97
CA ILE A 124 -12.59 -11.51 0.84
C ILE A 124 -11.62 -11.43 -0.34
N PHE A 125 -11.19 -10.23 -0.72
CA PHE A 125 -10.22 -10.04 -1.78
C PHE A 125 -8.92 -10.81 -1.50
N GLU A 126 -8.32 -10.65 -0.33
CA GLU A 126 -7.06 -11.31 0.00
C GLU A 126 -7.18 -12.84 -0.03
N SER A 127 -8.32 -13.38 0.38
CA SER A 127 -8.58 -14.83 0.37
C SER A 127 -8.58 -15.45 -1.03
N GLN A 128 -8.93 -14.67 -2.06
CA GLN A 128 -9.01 -15.13 -3.45
C GLN A 128 -7.82 -14.66 -4.30
N CYS A 129 -7.30 -13.47 -4.03
CA CYS A 129 -6.35 -12.77 -4.89
C CYS A 129 -4.95 -12.62 -4.27
N GLY A 130 -4.77 -13.00 -3.01
CA GLY A 130 -3.50 -12.86 -2.28
C GLY A 130 -3.41 -11.56 -1.48
N SER A 131 -2.41 -11.51 -0.59
CA SER A 131 -2.15 -10.38 0.30
C SER A 131 -1.95 -9.08 -0.47
N LEU A 132 -2.53 -7.99 0.02
CA LEU A 132 -2.37 -6.67 -0.62
C LEU A 132 -0.95 -6.13 -0.51
N THR A 133 -0.19 -6.54 0.51
CA THR A 133 1.11 -5.94 0.88
C THR A 133 1.02 -4.43 1.13
N GLN A 134 2.15 -3.77 1.36
CA GLN A 134 2.18 -2.31 1.46
C GLN A 134 1.71 -1.62 0.16
N TYR A 135 1.92 -2.26 -1.01
CA TYR A 135 1.53 -1.68 -2.29
C TYR A 135 0.01 -1.58 -2.43
N GLY A 136 -0.70 -2.67 -2.14
CA GLY A 136 -2.14 -2.79 -2.35
C GLY A 136 -2.99 -1.89 -1.46
N MET A 137 -2.41 -1.31 -0.40
CA MET A 137 -3.02 -0.25 0.40
C MET A 137 -3.38 0.99 -0.43
N LYS A 138 -2.80 1.17 -1.63
CA LYS A 138 -3.25 2.20 -2.59
C LYS A 138 -4.73 2.03 -2.99
N HIS A 139 -5.26 0.81 -2.95
CA HIS A 139 -6.61 0.47 -3.39
C HIS A 139 -7.65 0.55 -2.27
N MET A 140 -7.29 1.04 -1.08
CA MET A 140 -8.27 1.18 0.01
C MET A 140 -9.47 2.05 -0.36
N ARG A 141 -9.27 3.05 -1.22
CA ARG A 141 -10.38 3.85 -1.76
C ARG A 141 -11.32 3.03 -2.64
N ALA A 142 -10.79 2.13 -3.46
CA ALA A 142 -11.60 1.25 -4.30
C ALA A 142 -12.49 0.35 -3.45
N PHE A 143 -11.93 -0.31 -2.42
CA PHE A 143 -12.72 -1.12 -1.47
C PHE A 143 -13.73 -0.28 -0.68
N ALA A 144 -13.37 0.94 -0.28
CA ALA A 144 -14.30 1.85 0.37
C ALA A 144 -15.46 2.22 -0.55
N ASN A 145 -15.20 2.49 -1.82
CA ASN A 145 -16.24 2.80 -2.81
C ASN A 145 -17.13 1.59 -3.08
N ILE A 146 -16.58 0.36 -3.07
CA ILE A 146 -17.37 -0.88 -3.13
C ILE A 146 -18.37 -0.93 -1.96
N CYS A 147 -17.90 -0.66 -0.75
CA CYS A 147 -18.76 -0.60 0.44
C CYS A 147 -19.81 0.52 0.39
N ASN A 148 -19.40 1.74 0.00
CA ASN A 148 -20.30 2.89 -0.05
C ASN A 148 -21.40 2.74 -1.11
N ASN A 149 -21.22 1.87 -2.11
CA ASN A 149 -22.23 1.54 -3.11
C ASN A 149 -23.07 0.31 -2.75
N GLY A 150 -22.88 -0.27 -1.56
CA GLY A 150 -23.73 -1.35 -1.04
C GLY A 150 -23.52 -2.71 -1.72
N VAL A 151 -22.33 -2.97 -2.28
CA VAL A 151 -21.99 -4.29 -2.83
C VAL A 151 -21.99 -5.32 -1.70
N SER A 152 -22.64 -6.46 -1.92
CA SER A 152 -22.71 -7.53 -0.93
C SER A 152 -21.41 -8.33 -0.86
N GLU A 153 -21.17 -8.99 0.27
CA GLU A 153 -20.03 -9.90 0.44
C GLU A 153 -20.01 -11.02 -0.62
N ALA A 154 -21.20 -11.50 -1.01
CA ALA A 154 -21.35 -12.55 -2.02
C ALA A 154 -20.91 -12.07 -3.40
N GLU A 155 -21.36 -10.88 -3.82
CA GLU A 155 -20.95 -10.28 -5.10
C GLU A 155 -19.44 -10.01 -5.13
N MET A 156 -18.88 -9.48 -4.04
CA MET A 156 -17.44 -9.26 -3.93
C MET A 156 -16.66 -10.58 -4.05
N LYS A 157 -17.15 -11.65 -3.41
CA LYS A 157 -16.51 -12.97 -3.46
C LYS A 157 -16.55 -13.57 -4.87
N GLU A 158 -17.70 -13.54 -5.53
CA GLU A 158 -17.85 -14.07 -6.89
C GLU A 158 -17.01 -13.28 -7.90
N ALA A 159 -16.99 -11.95 -7.77
CA ALA A 159 -16.14 -11.09 -8.59
C ALA A 159 -14.65 -11.37 -8.33
N SER A 160 -14.25 -11.59 -7.08
CA SER A 160 -12.85 -11.90 -6.73
C SER A 160 -12.41 -13.26 -7.26
N ILE A 161 -13.27 -14.29 -7.19
CA ILE A 161 -13.02 -15.60 -7.82
C ILE A 161 -12.80 -15.41 -9.32
N SER A 162 -13.72 -14.73 -9.99
CA SER A 162 -13.64 -14.47 -11.44
C SER A 162 -12.41 -13.65 -11.84
N ALA A 163 -11.95 -12.75 -10.98
CA ALA A 163 -10.80 -11.88 -11.25
C ALA A 163 -9.44 -12.52 -10.96
N CYS A 164 -9.41 -13.62 -10.20
CA CYS A 164 -8.20 -14.20 -9.64
C CYS A 164 -8.06 -15.71 -9.89
N ASP A 165 -8.97 -16.33 -10.65
CA ASP A 165 -9.06 -17.78 -10.89
C ASP A 165 -7.73 -18.42 -11.32
N ASP A 166 -6.96 -17.75 -12.19
CA ASP A 166 -5.69 -18.25 -12.72
C ASP A 166 -4.44 -17.79 -11.96
N TYR A 167 -4.59 -17.12 -10.80
CA TYR A 167 -3.45 -16.53 -10.09
C TYR A 167 -2.84 -17.48 -9.05
N ASP A 168 -1.61 -17.94 -9.28
CA ASP A 168 -0.82 -18.60 -8.24
C ASP A 168 -0.32 -17.58 -7.21
N MET A 169 -0.98 -17.57 -6.04
CA MET A 169 -0.63 -16.69 -4.93
C MET A 169 0.77 -16.94 -4.38
N GLY A 170 1.30 -18.16 -4.46
CA GLY A 170 2.61 -18.54 -3.92
C GLY A 170 2.93 -17.88 -2.55
N LYS A 171 4.04 -17.12 -2.51
CA LYS A 171 4.51 -16.41 -1.30
C LYS A 171 3.63 -15.23 -0.84
N TRP A 172 2.60 -14.87 -1.60
CA TRP A 172 1.64 -13.82 -1.30
C TRP A 172 0.35 -14.35 -0.70
N SER A 173 0.25 -15.67 -0.49
CA SER A 173 -0.91 -16.25 0.20
C SER A 173 -1.11 -15.61 1.58
N PRO A 174 -2.36 -15.24 1.96
CA PRO A 174 -2.67 -14.76 3.30
C PRO A 174 -2.31 -15.77 4.40
N LEU A 175 -2.23 -17.08 4.08
CA LEU A 175 -1.78 -18.10 5.02
C LEU A 175 -0.31 -17.90 5.45
N VAL A 176 0.50 -17.31 4.58
CA VAL A 176 1.93 -17.06 4.83
C VAL A 176 2.14 -15.67 5.46
N ARG A 177 1.36 -14.67 5.05
CA ARG A 177 1.58 -13.26 5.42
C ARG A 177 0.56 -12.67 6.40
N GLY A 178 -0.52 -13.39 6.67
CA GLY A 178 -1.69 -12.86 7.37
C GLY A 178 -2.56 -11.97 6.47
N HIS A 179 -3.70 -11.57 7.02
CA HIS A 179 -4.60 -10.61 6.40
C HIS A 179 -4.20 -9.17 6.73
N SER A 180 -4.47 -8.24 5.83
CA SER A 180 -4.19 -6.80 6.04
C SER A 180 -5.24 -6.10 6.92
N ALA A 181 -6.38 -6.74 7.18
CA ALA A 181 -7.52 -6.21 7.93
C ALA A 181 -8.04 -7.19 8.99
#